data_AF-A0A2V2GJX3-F1
#
_entry.id   AF-A0A2V2GJX3-F1
#
_cell.length_a   1.000
_cell.length_b   1.000
_cell.length_c   1.000
_cell.angle_alpha   90.00
_cell.angle_beta   90.00
_cell.angle_gamma   90.00
#
_symmetry.space_group_name_H-M   'P 1'
#
loop_
_entity.id
_entity.type
_entity.pdbx_description
1 polymer ?
#
loop_
_entity_poly.entity_id
_entity_poly.type
_entity_poly.pdbx_seq_one_letter_code
_entity_poly.pdbx_strand_id
1 'polypeptide(L)' 'MNNFERITASPEALGAFLASLPVLQGPWDDAFHRAFCDTCQVEDCDAEGCPHQAERNNPTWWIKQEVVDGGDRSTG' A
#
# COMPACT_ATOMS: atom_id res chain seq x y z
N MET A 1 -15.01 -13.32 20.51
CA MET A 1 -14.36 -12.56 19.42
C MET A 1 -14.02 -13.52 18.29
N ASN A 2 -14.56 -13.31 17.10
CA ASN A 2 -14.31 -14.12 15.92
C ASN A 2 -13.08 -13.62 15.13
N ASN A 3 -12.67 -14.35 14.10
CA ASN A 3 -11.48 -14.00 13.31
C ASN A 3 -11.62 -12.65 12.59
N PHE A 4 -12.80 -12.33 12.08
CA PHE A 4 -13.05 -11.04 11.44
C PHE A 4 -12.85 -9.90 12.45
N GLU A 5 -13.49 -9.96 13.61
CA GLU A 5 -13.35 -8.97 14.69
C GLU A 5 -11.89 -8.79 15.16
N ARG A 6 -11.09 -9.86 15.15
CA ARG A 6 -9.67 -9.79 15.50
C ARG A 6 -8.84 -9.08 14.44
N ILE A 7 -9.09 -9.35 13.16
CA ILE A 7 -8.28 -8.83 12.04
C ILE A 7 -8.69 -7.39 11.70
N THR A 8 -9.96 -7.02 11.91
CA THR A 8 -10.47 -5.67 11.62
C THR A 8 -10.49 -4.75 12.84
N ALA A 9 -9.89 -5.18 13.96
CA ALA A 9 -9.85 -4.40 15.21
C ALA A 9 -9.13 -3.05 15.08
N SER A 10 -8.14 -2.94 14.19
CA SER A 10 -7.45 -1.69 13.86
C SER A 10 -6.75 -1.79 12.49
N PRO A 11 -6.35 -0.65 11.89
CA PRO A 11 -5.51 -0.64 10.69
C PRO A 11 -4.22 -1.45 10.84
N GLU A 12 -3.60 -1.42 12.01
CA GLU A 12 -2.39 -2.18 12.32
C GLU A 12 -2.66 -3.69 12.36
N ALA A 13 -3.78 -4.11 12.95
CA ALA A 13 -4.17 -5.52 12.98
C ALA A 13 -4.42 -6.07 11.57
N LEU A 14 -5.12 -5.29 10.73
CA LEU A 14 -5.37 -5.67 9.34
C LEU A 14 -4.08 -5.65 8.51
N GLY A 15 -3.25 -4.63 8.67
CA GLY A 15 -1.99 -4.49 7.96
C GLY A 15 -1.01 -5.62 8.29
N ALA A 16 -0.89 -5.99 9.57
CA ALA A 16 -0.08 -7.13 9.99
C ALA A 16 -0.59 -8.46 9.42
N PHE A 17 -1.91 -8.64 9.34
CA PHE A 17 -2.49 -9.82 8.71
C PHE A 17 -2.16 -9.87 7.21
N LEU A 18 -2.34 -8.78 6.48
CA LEU A 18 -2.00 -8.71 5.05
C LEU A 18 -0.52 -8.95 4.79
N ALA A 19 0.37 -8.40 5.62
CA ALA A 19 1.81 -8.62 5.53
C ALA A 19 2.23 -10.08 5.77
N SER A 20 1.40 -10.87 6.47
CA SER A 20 1.67 -12.29 6.73
C SER A 20 1.28 -13.22 5.57
N LEU A 21 0.54 -12.71 4.58
CA LEU A 21 0.11 -13.52 3.44
C LEU A 21 1.30 -13.75 2.49
N PRO A 22 1.48 -14.96 1.95
CA PRO A 22 2.54 -15.26 0.99
C PRO A 22 2.17 -14.72 -0.40
N VAL A 23 2.13 -13.40 -0.54
CA VAL A 23 1.83 -12.71 -1.80
C VAL A 23 3.10 -12.13 -2.40
N LEU A 24 3.24 -12.23 -3.72
CA LEU A 24 4.36 -11.64 -4.43
C LEU A 24 4.21 -10.13 -4.58
N GLN A 25 2.97 -9.68 -4.85
CA GLN A 25 2.59 -8.27 -4.97
C GLN A 25 1.17 -8.09 -4.41
N GLY A 26 0.93 -6.98 -3.75
CA GLY A 26 -0.35 -6.57 -3.21
C GLY A 26 -0.79 -5.19 -3.70
N PRO A 27 -2.04 -4.79 -3.41
CA PRO A 27 -2.55 -3.48 -3.81
C PRO A 27 -1.76 -2.29 -3.22
N TRP A 28 -1.05 -2.51 -2.11
CA TRP A 28 -0.14 -1.52 -1.53
C TRP A 28 1.08 -1.23 -2.41
N ASP A 29 1.53 -2.18 -3.23
CA ASP A 29 2.66 -1.98 -4.15
C ASP A 29 2.25 -1.06 -5.31
N ASP A 30 1.05 -1.25 -5.86
CA ASP A 30 0.47 -0.34 -6.87
C ASP A 30 0.25 1.06 -6.30
N ALA A 31 -0.23 1.16 -5.06
CA ALA A 31 -0.42 2.44 -4.39
C ALA A 31 0.91 3.15 -4.14
N PHE A 32 1.94 2.41 -3.73
CA PHE A 32 3.30 2.92 -3.57
C PHE A 32 3.85 3.47 -4.88
N HIS A 33 3.72 2.72 -5.98
CA HIS A 33 4.15 3.18 -7.29
C HIS A 33 3.46 4.49 -7.72
N ARG A 34 2.14 4.58 -7.56
CA ARG A 34 1.39 5.80 -7.89
C ARG A 34 1.76 6.98 -7.00
N ALA A 35 1.94 6.75 -5.71
CA ALA A 35 2.21 7.81 -4.74
C ALA A 35 3.62 8.40 -4.89
N PHE A 36 4.59 7.57 -5.26
CA PHE A 36 6.00 7.95 -5.23
C PHE A 36 6.70 7.78 -6.58
N CYS A 37 6.58 6.62 -7.21
CA CYS A 37 7.37 6.27 -8.39
C CYS A 37 6.94 7.02 -9.66
N ASP A 38 5.66 7.35 -9.83
CA ASP A 38 5.17 8.11 -11.00
C ASP A 38 5.88 9.46 -11.22
N THR A 39 6.48 10.02 -10.16
CA THR A 39 7.22 11.29 -10.21
C THR A 39 8.69 11.17 -9.77
N CYS A 40 9.13 9.98 -9.39
CA CYS A 40 10.49 9.76 -8.87
C CYS A 40 11.49 9.60 -10.01
N GLN A 41 12.70 10.16 -9.84
CA GLN A 41 13.81 9.99 -10.80
C GLN A 41 14.73 8.82 -10.47
N VAL A 42 14.43 8.07 -9.40
CA VAL A 42 15.23 6.91 -9.00
C VAL A 42 14.85 5.72 -9.89
N GLU A 43 15.81 5.24 -10.69
CA GLU A 43 15.61 4.10 -11.60
C GLU A 43 15.35 2.78 -10.87
N ASP A 44 15.90 2.62 -9.66
CA ASP A 44 15.76 1.42 -8.84
C ASP A 44 15.22 1.77 -7.45
N CYS A 45 13.91 1.60 -7.27
CA CYS A 45 13.24 1.81 -5.99
C CYS A 45 13.51 0.68 -4.98
N ASP A 46 14.17 -0.39 -5.41
CA ASP A 46 14.61 -1.50 -4.57
C ASP A 46 16.04 -1.29 -4.05
N ALA A 47 16.76 -0.30 -4.58
CA ALA A 47 18.10 0.04 -4.17
C ALA A 47 18.16 0.77 -2.80
N GLU A 48 19.32 0.61 -2.15
CA GLU A 48 19.73 1.40 -0.98
C GLU A 48 19.73 2.89 -1.35
N GLY A 49 18.86 3.69 -0.72
CA GLY A 49 18.75 5.13 -0.96
C GLY A 49 17.39 5.62 -1.44
N CYS A 50 16.41 4.73 -1.68
CA CYS A 50 15.03 5.18 -1.90
C CYS A 50 14.49 5.91 -0.65
N PRO A 51 14.01 7.16 -0.78
CA PRO A 51 13.51 7.93 0.37
C PRO A 51 12.20 7.37 0.95
N HIS A 52 11.52 6.49 0.20
CA HIS A 52 10.22 5.92 0.55
C HIS A 52 10.29 4.44 0.98
N GLN A 53 11.45 3.97 1.45
CA GLN A 53 11.61 2.58 1.92
C GLN A 53 10.66 2.22 3.07
N ALA A 54 10.19 3.19 3.85
CA ALA A 54 9.25 2.95 4.95
C ALA A 54 7.83 2.60 4.46
N GLU A 55 7.44 3.13 3.30
CA GLU A 55 6.16 2.92 2.64
C GLU A 55 6.19 1.71 1.69
N ARG A 56 7.38 1.34 1.20
CA ARG A 56 7.58 0.19 0.31
C ARG A 56 7.14 -1.12 1.00
N ASN A 57 6.36 -1.93 0.28
CA ASN A 57 5.82 -3.21 0.77
C ASN A 57 5.16 -3.10 2.16
N ASN A 58 4.46 -2.00 2.43
CA ASN A 58 3.85 -1.72 3.72
C ASN A 58 2.31 -1.66 3.62
N PRO A 59 1.61 -2.78 3.86
CA PRO A 59 0.15 -2.81 3.87
C PRO A 59 -0.47 -1.85 4.90
N THR A 60 0.20 -1.61 6.03
CA THR A 60 -0.33 -0.74 7.10
C THR A 60 -0.32 0.72 6.65
N TRP A 61 0.72 1.16 5.95
CA TRP A 61 0.76 2.49 5.32
C TRP A 61 -0.38 2.64 4.31
N TRP A 62 -0.58 1.62 3.46
CA TRP A 62 -1.62 1.63 2.43
C TRP A 62 -3.04 1.72 3.02
N ILE A 63 -3.35 0.95 4.07
CA ILE A 63 -4.66 1.00 4.74
C ILE A 63 -4.98 2.40 5.30
N LYS A 64 -3.95 3.15 5.68
CA LYS A 64 -4.09 4.51 6.25
C LYS A 64 -4.25 5.60 5.20
N GLN A 65 -4.11 5.28 3.90
CA GLN A 65 -4.33 6.24 2.84
C GLN A 65 -5.81 6.56 2.70
N GLU A 66 -6.12 7.82 2.39
CA GLU A 66 -7.46 8.19 1.98
C GLU A 66 -7.75 7.58 0.60
N VAL A 67 -8.93 6.99 0.42
CA VAL A 67 -9.33 6.49 -0.90
C VAL A 67 -9.61 7.71 -1.78
N VAL A 68 -8.64 8.09 -2.61
CA VAL A 68 -8.88 9.04 -3.68
C VAL A 68 -9.59 8.27 -4.79
N ASP A 69 -10.91 8.46 -4.89
CA ASP A 69 -11.72 7.86 -5.94
C ASP A 69 -11.29 8.50 -7.28
N GLY A 70 -10.38 7.82 -7.99
CA GLY A 70 -9.93 8.17 -9.33
C GLY A 70 -11.03 7.85 -10.34
N GLY A 71 -12.12 8.60 -10.27
CA GLY A 71 -13.25 8.48 -11.17
C GLY A 71 -12.86 8.91 -12.59
N ASP A 72 -12.36 7.99 -13.41
CA ASP A 72 -12.53 8.11 -14.85
C ASP A 72 -13.99 7.79 -15.20
N ARG A 73 -14.83 8.82 -15.14
CA ARG A 73 -16.02 8.90 -15.97
C ARG A 73 -15.66 9.72 -17.19
N SER A 74 -15.33 9.01 -18.27
CA SER A 74 -15.59 9.47 -19.64
C SER A 74 -16.91 10.25 -19.68
N THR A 75 -16.79 11.56 -19.84
CA THR A 75 -17.85 12.42 -20.36
C THR A 75 -17.17 13.54 -21.15
N GLY A 76 -17.35 13.49 -22.47
CA GLY A 76 -16.79 14.41 -23.45
C GLY A 76 -16.68 13.74 -24.80
#